data_AF-A0A9J8BZJ6-F1
#
_entry.id   AF-A0A9J8BZJ6-F1
#
_cell.length_a   1.000
_cell.length_b   1.000
_cell.length_c   1.000
_cell.angle_alpha   90.00
_cell.angle_beta   90.00
_cell.angle_gamma   90.00
#
_symmetry.space_group_name_H-M   'P 1'
#
loop_
_entity.id
_entity.type
_entity.pdbx_description
1 polymer ?
#
loop_
_entity_poly.entity_id
_entity_poly.type
_entity_poly.pdbx_seq_one_letter_code
_entity_poly.pdbx_strand_id
1 'polypeptide(L)'
;MKPMLQKLTTISQLEDCGFGQPWPRHGLKLLYWFAKDCIWINDDDDMFLACDPTKGDFGFHTFENRYTKSKRKLLPDVQFPYYMLGNLNSSGADMLPNYIKKHKTGQQDDSNTDRIIVTAHGEWRFGKIYVTTHKDQSSFDPYATFHISRSLLKNIKSFQNLEDFLQTVGYQKPHFQMAMVRISEVSEYTDTPSRKCDCSCTIL
;
A
#
# COMPACT_ATOMS: atom_id res chain seq x y z
N MET A 1 20.15 -15.04 9.14
CA MET A 1 20.87 -14.08 8.27
C MET A 1 19.92 -12.93 7.91
N LYS A 2 20.41 -11.70 7.70
CA LYS A 2 19.60 -10.67 7.03
C LYS A 2 19.43 -11.12 5.57
N PRO A 3 18.23 -11.09 4.98
CA PRO A 3 18.12 -11.33 3.54
C PRO A 3 18.93 -10.24 2.84
N MET A 4 19.74 -10.63 1.86
CA MET A 4 20.33 -9.66 0.95
C MET A 4 19.18 -8.87 0.33
N LEU A 5 19.31 -7.54 0.28
CA LEU A 5 18.24 -6.70 -0.22
C LEU A 5 17.98 -7.03 -1.69
N GLN A 6 16.88 -7.71 -1.96
CA GLN A 6 16.55 -8.18 -3.29
C GLN A 6 16.18 -6.99 -4.17
N LYS A 7 16.74 -6.97 -5.38
CA LYS A 7 16.44 -5.97 -6.41
C LYS A 7 15.37 -6.54 -7.35
N LEU A 8 14.25 -5.83 -7.46
CA LEU A 8 13.15 -6.15 -8.37
C LEU A 8 13.38 -5.47 -9.72
N THR A 9 13.42 -6.25 -10.79
CA THR A 9 13.68 -5.83 -12.16
C THR A 9 12.49 -6.02 -13.09
N THR A 10 11.51 -6.85 -12.71
CA THR A 10 10.36 -7.20 -13.55
C THR A 10 9.02 -7.05 -12.80
N ILE A 11 7.93 -7.02 -13.56
CA ILE A 11 6.56 -6.97 -13.02
C ILE A 11 6.21 -8.27 -12.28
N SER A 12 6.59 -9.43 -12.80
CA SER A 12 6.40 -10.72 -12.12
C SER A 12 7.12 -10.77 -10.77
N GLN A 13 8.32 -10.21 -10.64
CA GLN A 13 8.99 -10.13 -9.34
C GLN A 13 8.29 -9.19 -8.35
N LEU A 14 7.58 -8.18 -8.84
CA LEU A 14 6.77 -7.28 -8.01
C LEU A 14 5.47 -7.96 -7.55
N GLU A 15 4.87 -8.79 -8.40
CA GLU A 15 3.76 -9.67 -8.04
C GLU A 15 4.18 -10.69 -6.97
N ASP A 16 5.26 -11.45 -7.24
CA ASP A 16 5.74 -12.53 -6.37
C ASP A 16 6.17 -12.04 -4.98
N CYS A 17 6.64 -10.80 -4.85
CA CYS A 17 7.10 -10.26 -3.58
C CYS A 17 5.97 -9.81 -2.65
N GLY A 18 4.73 -9.71 -3.17
CA GLY A 18 3.54 -9.36 -2.39
C GLY A 18 3.49 -7.91 -1.88
N PHE A 19 4.34 -7.01 -2.39
CA PHE A 19 4.30 -5.60 -1.99
C PHE A 19 2.94 -4.98 -2.31
N GLY A 20 2.34 -4.26 -1.36
CA GLY A 20 1.02 -3.65 -1.53
C GLY A 20 -0.14 -4.63 -1.67
N GLN A 21 0.06 -5.90 -1.32
CA GLN A 21 -0.95 -6.96 -1.34
C GLN A 21 -1.08 -7.63 0.03
N PRO A 22 -2.26 -8.14 0.42
CA PRO A 22 -3.53 -8.15 -0.32
C PRO A 22 -4.26 -6.80 -0.28
N TRP A 23 -5.41 -6.69 -0.95
CA TRP A 23 -6.37 -5.61 -0.67
C TRP A 23 -6.69 -5.57 0.84
N PRO A 24 -6.83 -4.38 1.48
CA PRO A 24 -6.97 -3.04 0.92
C PRO A 24 -5.66 -2.24 0.81
N ARG A 25 -4.50 -2.88 0.96
CA ARG A 25 -3.19 -2.23 0.96
C ARG A 25 -3.01 -1.32 -0.27
N HIS A 26 -2.39 -0.15 -0.02
CA HIS A 26 -2.31 0.93 -0.99
C HIS A 26 -0.98 0.97 -1.76
N GLY A 27 0.01 0.15 -1.37
CA GLY A 27 1.38 0.20 -1.88
C GLY A 27 1.51 0.14 -3.39
N LEU A 28 0.77 -0.73 -4.08
CA LEU A 28 0.84 -0.83 -5.54
C LEU A 28 0.29 0.43 -6.23
N LYS A 29 -0.80 1.00 -5.72
CA LYS A 29 -1.35 2.27 -6.25
C LYS A 29 -0.40 3.42 -6.00
N LEU A 30 0.26 3.43 -4.85
CA LEU A 30 1.30 4.40 -4.51
C LEU A 30 2.50 4.29 -5.45
N LEU A 31 2.98 3.07 -5.71
CA LEU A 31 4.12 2.82 -6.61
C LEU A 31 3.80 3.19 -8.06
N TYR A 32 2.58 2.89 -8.52
CA TYR A 32 2.10 3.32 -9.83
C TYR A 32 2.12 4.84 -9.96
N TRP A 33 1.47 5.55 -9.03
CA TRP A 33 1.46 7.01 -9.00
C TRP A 33 2.87 7.58 -8.94
N PHE A 34 3.71 7.04 -8.07
CA PHE A 34 5.08 7.50 -7.91
C PHE A 34 5.87 7.36 -9.21
N ALA A 35 5.77 6.23 -9.92
CA ALA A 35 6.43 6.05 -11.22
C ALA A 35 5.85 6.95 -12.32
N LYS A 36 4.54 7.18 -12.31
CA LYS A 36 3.84 7.98 -13.33
C LYS A 36 4.07 9.48 -13.17
N ASP A 37 3.87 9.99 -11.96
CA ASP A 37 3.75 11.42 -11.68
C ASP A 37 4.96 11.98 -10.92
N CYS A 38 5.63 11.16 -10.10
CA CYS A 38 6.75 11.62 -9.28
C CYS A 38 8.13 11.34 -9.91
N ILE A 39 8.19 10.57 -11.00
CA ILE A 39 9.41 10.30 -11.76
C ILE A 39 9.35 10.98 -13.12
N TRP A 40 10.27 11.92 -13.33
CA TRP A 40 10.55 12.53 -14.62
C TRP A 40 11.78 11.85 -15.26
N ILE A 41 11.75 11.68 -16.58
CA ILE A 41 12.85 11.10 -17.36
C ILE A 41 13.15 12.10 -18.47
N ASN A 42 14.41 12.50 -18.62
CA ASN A 42 14.84 13.38 -19.70
C ASN A 42 15.22 12.60 -20.96
N ASP A 43 15.63 13.31 -22.02
CA ASP A 43 16.00 12.70 -23.31
C ASP A 43 17.28 11.85 -23.23
N ASP A 44 18.14 12.08 -22.23
CA ASP A 44 19.34 11.30 -21.95
C ASP A 44 19.07 10.05 -21.08
N ASP A 45 17.79 9.72 -20.86
CA ASP A 45 17.34 8.59 -20.03
C ASP A 45 17.71 8.70 -18.54
N ASP A 46 18.07 9.90 -18.09
CA ASP A 46 18.27 10.22 -16.69
C ASP A 46 16.94 10.43 -15.97
N MET A 47 16.85 9.85 -14.78
CA MET A 47 15.68 9.95 -13.92
C MET A 47 15.87 11.05 -12.88
N PHE A 48 14.76 11.74 -12.58
CA PHE A 48 14.69 12.78 -11.57
C PHE A 48 13.37 12.66 -10.79
N LEU A 49 13.37 13.15 -9.55
CA LEU A 49 12.12 13.35 -8.81
C LEU A 49 11.43 14.62 -9.28
N ALA A 50 10.15 14.52 -9.62
CA ALA A 50 9.30 15.66 -9.93
C ALA A 50 8.66 16.25 -8.66
N CYS A 51 8.55 15.45 -7.59
CA CYS A 51 8.14 15.92 -6.26
C CYS A 51 9.37 16.38 -5.46
N ASP A 52 9.20 17.30 -4.50
CA ASP A 52 10.25 17.75 -3.60
C ASP A 52 10.09 17.11 -2.20
N PRO A 53 10.89 16.07 -1.86
CA PRO A 53 10.80 15.44 -0.56
C PRO A 53 11.21 16.32 0.62
N THR A 54 11.97 17.40 0.39
CA THR A 54 12.42 18.32 1.45
C THR A 54 11.33 19.27 1.89
N LYS A 55 10.35 19.53 1.02
CA LYS A 55 9.17 20.35 1.32
C LYS A 55 8.02 19.55 1.92
N GLY A 56 8.14 18.22 1.94
CA GLY A 56 7.10 17.34 2.43
C GLY A 56 5.93 17.15 1.45
N ASP A 57 6.18 17.38 0.16
CA ASP A 57 5.19 17.15 -0.90
C ASP A 57 4.57 15.76 -0.74
N PHE A 58 3.24 15.64 -0.91
CA PHE A 58 2.52 14.36 -0.85
C PHE A 58 2.72 13.53 0.43
N GLY A 59 3.26 14.12 1.51
CA GLY A 59 3.55 13.40 2.75
C GLY A 59 4.98 12.86 2.86
N PHE A 60 5.90 13.33 2.01
CA PHE A 60 7.32 13.05 2.18
C PHE A 60 7.84 13.52 3.54
N HIS A 61 8.75 12.75 4.13
CA HIS A 61 9.47 13.12 5.34
C HIS A 61 10.79 12.36 5.42
N THR A 62 11.74 12.87 6.21
CA THR A 62 13.05 12.24 6.39
C THR A 62 12.93 10.83 6.95
N PHE A 63 13.65 9.88 6.36
CA PHE A 63 13.85 8.54 6.90
C PHE A 63 15.27 8.41 7.43
N GLU A 64 15.42 8.31 8.74
CA GLU A 64 16.74 8.34 9.36
C GLU A 64 17.54 7.03 9.22
N ASN A 65 16.90 5.94 8.75
CA ASN A 65 17.53 4.62 8.62
C ASN A 65 18.32 4.19 9.88
N ARG A 66 17.72 4.41 11.06
CA ARG A 66 18.34 4.14 12.36
C ARG A 66 18.59 2.65 12.58
N TYR A 67 19.50 2.33 13.50
CA TYR A 67 19.64 0.97 13.99
C TYR A 67 18.38 0.51 14.72
N THR A 68 17.86 -0.65 14.32
CA THR A 68 16.75 -1.32 15.01
C THR A 68 17.23 -2.04 16.27
N LYS A 69 16.29 -2.58 17.07
CA LYS A 69 16.60 -3.43 18.24
C LYS A 69 17.53 -4.61 17.90
N SER A 70 17.52 -5.08 16.65
CA SER A 70 18.43 -6.11 16.16
C SER A 70 19.85 -5.60 15.83
N LYS A 71 20.17 -4.36 16.22
CA LYS A 71 21.43 -3.65 15.93
C LYS A 71 21.77 -3.59 14.45
N ARG A 72 20.75 -3.47 13.60
CA ARG A 72 20.90 -3.41 12.14
C ARG A 72 20.03 -2.31 11.55
N LYS A 73 20.54 -1.67 10.49
CA LYS A 73 19.80 -0.72 9.65
C LYS A 73 18.97 -1.46 8.60
N LEU A 74 17.85 -0.86 8.20
CA LEU A 74 16.98 -1.40 7.15
C LEU A 74 17.70 -1.36 5.80
N LEU A 75 18.22 -0.18 5.44
CA LEU A 75 18.86 0.10 4.17
C LEU A 75 20.38 0.29 4.35
N PRO A 76 21.18 0.18 3.26
CA PRO A 76 22.60 0.51 3.31
C PRO A 76 22.87 1.97 3.66
N ASP A 77 24.07 2.26 4.14
CA ASP A 77 24.54 3.63 4.28
C ASP A 77 24.83 4.25 2.91
N VAL A 78 24.45 5.50 2.76
CA VAL A 78 24.55 6.31 1.54
C VAL A 78 24.97 7.71 1.91
N GLN A 79 25.54 8.45 0.96
CA GLN A 79 25.99 9.82 1.18
C GLN A 79 24.84 10.83 1.28
N PHE A 80 23.66 10.50 0.76
CA PHE A 80 22.52 11.41 0.65
C PHE A 80 21.37 10.97 1.57
N PRO A 81 20.54 11.91 2.08
CA PRO A 81 19.41 11.56 2.95
C PRO A 81 18.42 10.62 2.28
N TYR A 82 17.78 9.79 3.10
CA TYR A 82 16.59 9.06 2.69
C TYR A 82 15.34 9.86 3.02
N TYR A 83 14.34 9.78 2.14
CA TYR A 83 13.00 10.30 2.36
C TYR A 83 11.98 9.19 2.20
N MET A 84 10.90 9.24 2.96
CA MET A 84 9.84 8.24 2.97
C MET A 84 8.50 8.85 2.57
N LEU A 85 7.73 8.07 1.84
CA LEU A 85 6.39 8.37 1.36
C LEU A 85 5.47 7.18 1.64
N GLY A 86 4.16 7.43 1.73
CA GLY A 86 3.13 6.40 1.81
C GLY A 86 2.53 6.24 3.20
N ASN A 87 2.97 7.00 4.19
CA ASN A 87 2.19 7.13 5.41
C ASN A 87 1.01 8.08 5.16
N LEU A 88 -0.19 7.51 5.02
CA LEU A 88 -1.41 8.28 4.77
C LEU A 88 -1.87 9.12 5.98
N ASN A 89 -1.14 9.09 7.10
CA ASN A 89 -1.31 9.97 8.26
C ASN A 89 -0.30 11.13 8.29
N SER A 90 0.68 11.17 7.38
CA SER A 90 1.66 12.26 7.36
C SER A 90 1.03 13.57 6.91
N SER A 91 1.55 14.69 7.43
CA SER A 91 1.22 16.03 6.92
C SER A 91 1.53 16.10 5.42
N GLY A 92 0.62 16.62 4.61
CA GLY A 92 0.76 16.69 3.15
C GLY A 92 0.31 15.42 2.41
N ALA A 93 0.01 14.32 3.10
CA ALA A 93 -0.52 13.11 2.46
C ALA A 93 -1.91 13.32 1.85
N ASP A 94 -2.63 14.37 2.24
CA ASP A 94 -3.88 14.82 1.62
C ASP A 94 -3.71 15.25 0.15
N MET A 95 -2.51 15.64 -0.27
CA MET A 95 -2.20 15.93 -1.67
C MET A 95 -2.10 14.67 -2.55
N LEU A 96 -1.96 13.46 -1.96
CA LEU A 96 -1.96 12.22 -2.74
C LEU A 96 -3.30 12.00 -3.44
N PRO A 97 -3.32 11.42 -4.64
CA PRO A 97 -4.55 11.07 -5.34
C PRO A 97 -5.53 10.24 -4.50
N ASN A 98 -6.82 10.52 -4.67
CA ASN A 98 -7.87 9.85 -3.90
C ASN A 98 -7.88 8.32 -4.06
N TYR A 99 -7.50 7.80 -5.24
CA TYR A 99 -7.47 6.35 -5.47
C TYR A 99 -6.43 5.61 -4.58
N ILE A 100 -5.40 6.30 -4.11
CA ILE A 100 -4.40 5.77 -3.16
C ILE A 100 -5.00 5.73 -1.75
N LYS A 101 -5.70 6.79 -1.35
CA LYS A 101 -6.19 6.98 0.02
C LYS A 101 -7.53 6.30 0.31
N LYS A 102 -8.32 6.00 -0.74
CA LYS A 102 -9.74 5.62 -0.66
C LYS A 102 -10.08 4.50 0.34
N HIS A 103 -9.18 3.54 0.54
CA HIS A 103 -9.44 2.34 1.35
C HIS A 103 -8.70 2.33 2.68
N LYS A 104 -8.12 3.47 3.09
CA LYS A 104 -7.62 3.64 4.45
C LYS A 104 -8.81 3.57 5.41
N THR A 105 -8.79 2.63 6.34
CA THR A 105 -9.91 2.41 7.29
C THR A 105 -9.83 3.31 8.53
N GLY A 106 -8.65 3.88 8.80
CA GLY A 106 -8.38 4.59 10.05
C GLY A 106 -8.24 3.68 11.28
N GLN A 107 -8.33 2.36 11.08
CA GLN A 107 -8.12 1.36 12.11
C GLN A 107 -6.65 0.93 12.15
N GLN A 108 -6.27 0.17 13.17
CA GLN A 108 -4.96 -0.47 13.25
C GLN A 108 -4.97 -1.75 12.39
N ASP A 109 -5.02 -1.57 11.07
CA ASP A 109 -4.98 -2.64 10.07
C ASP A 109 -3.81 -2.47 9.08
N ASP A 110 -3.79 -3.28 8.03
CA ASP A 110 -2.73 -3.27 7.03
C ASP A 110 -2.92 -2.19 5.94
N SER A 111 -4.06 -1.48 5.90
CA SER A 111 -4.43 -0.55 4.83
C SER A 111 -3.43 0.61 4.64
N ASN A 112 -2.66 0.96 5.68
CA ASN A 112 -1.68 2.04 5.69
C ASN A 112 -0.25 1.57 6.06
N THR A 113 0.18 0.40 5.58
CA THR A 113 1.49 -0.18 5.95
C THR A 113 2.60 -0.01 4.91
N ASP A 114 2.26 0.24 3.65
CA ASP A 114 3.23 0.32 2.56
C ASP A 114 3.97 1.66 2.51
N ARG A 115 5.28 1.62 2.23
CA ARG A 115 6.11 2.83 2.06
C ARG A 115 7.00 2.73 0.84
N ILE A 116 7.28 3.89 0.26
CA ILE A 116 8.37 4.10 -0.69
C ILE A 116 9.44 4.91 0.03
N ILE A 117 10.69 4.45 -0.03
CA ILE A 117 11.86 5.17 0.49
C ILE A 117 12.76 5.51 -0.69
N VAL A 118 13.16 6.77 -0.79
CA VAL A 118 13.95 7.29 -1.90
C VAL A 118 15.20 7.99 -1.38
N THR A 119 16.28 7.94 -2.16
CA THR A 119 17.40 8.89 -2.05
C THR A 119 17.39 9.80 -3.27
N ALA A 120 17.46 11.09 -3.04
CA ALA A 120 17.72 12.06 -4.09
C ALA A 120 19.14 12.59 -3.96
N HIS A 121 19.87 12.63 -5.06
CA HIS A 121 21.14 13.34 -5.17
C HIS A 121 20.87 14.84 -5.42
N GLY A 122 21.93 15.65 -5.56
CA GLY A 122 21.78 17.04 -6.00
C GLY A 122 20.92 17.17 -7.26
N GLU A 123 20.26 18.32 -7.41
CA GLU A 123 19.34 18.61 -8.52
C GLU A 123 18.21 17.56 -8.70
N TRP A 124 17.82 16.89 -7.60
CA TRP A 124 16.78 15.86 -7.60
C TRP A 124 17.07 14.65 -8.49
N ARG A 125 18.34 14.46 -8.86
CA ARG A 125 18.77 13.32 -9.65
C ARG A 125 18.52 12.02 -8.89
N PHE A 126 17.90 11.08 -9.60
CA PHE A 126 17.40 9.86 -9.04
C PHE A 126 18.49 8.91 -8.52
N GLY A 127 18.44 8.59 -7.23
CA GLY A 127 19.34 7.63 -6.58
C GLY A 127 18.77 6.21 -6.54
N LYS A 128 18.42 5.74 -5.33
CA LYS A 128 17.86 4.41 -5.06
C LYS A 128 16.41 4.53 -4.58
N ILE A 129 15.55 3.61 -5.03
CA ILE A 129 14.18 3.44 -4.51
C ILE A 129 14.08 2.12 -3.80
N TYR A 130 13.42 2.15 -2.66
CA TYR A 130 13.02 0.99 -1.93
C TYR A 130 11.52 1.01 -1.71
N VAL A 131 10.91 -0.16 -1.78
CA VAL A 131 9.57 -0.38 -1.25
C VAL A 131 9.71 -1.17 0.03
N THR A 132 8.87 -0.87 1.02
CA THR A 132 8.87 -1.59 2.28
C THR A 132 7.48 -1.66 2.89
N THR A 133 7.28 -2.62 3.78
CA THR A 133 6.07 -2.73 4.61
C THR A 133 6.43 -2.48 6.06
N HIS A 134 5.61 -1.69 6.73
CA HIS A 134 5.71 -1.48 8.15
C HIS A 134 4.98 -2.60 8.91
N LYS A 135 5.63 -3.19 9.93
CA LYS A 135 5.16 -4.37 10.65
C LYS A 135 4.38 -4.04 11.94
N ASP A 136 4.76 -2.97 12.63
CA ASP A 136 4.11 -2.52 13.87
C ASP A 136 4.00 -0.98 13.92
N GLN A 137 4.02 -0.30 15.07
CA GLN A 137 3.96 1.16 15.14
C GLN A 137 5.31 1.86 14.89
N SER A 138 6.41 1.11 14.82
CA SER A 138 7.76 1.67 14.72
C SER A 138 8.78 0.88 13.88
N SER A 139 8.44 -0.34 13.43
CA SER A 139 9.38 -1.23 12.77
C SER A 139 8.98 -1.58 11.33
N PHE A 140 9.99 -1.59 10.45
CA PHE A 140 9.90 -2.05 9.07
C PHE A 140 10.25 -3.52 8.97
N ASP A 141 9.61 -4.23 8.04
CA ASP A 141 9.93 -5.62 7.77
C ASP A 141 11.12 -5.73 6.79
N PRO A 142 12.30 -6.21 7.23
CA PRO A 142 13.45 -6.38 6.35
C PRO A 142 13.26 -7.47 5.28
N TYR A 143 12.30 -8.39 5.45
CA TYR A 143 11.96 -9.42 4.46
C TYR A 143 10.94 -8.92 3.43
N ALA A 144 10.16 -7.89 3.77
CA ALA A 144 9.27 -7.20 2.84
C ALA A 144 9.84 -5.84 2.43
N THR A 145 11.16 -5.75 2.27
CA THR A 145 11.87 -4.56 1.78
C THR A 145 12.66 -4.91 0.53
N PHE A 146 12.44 -4.15 -0.55
CA PHE A 146 13.00 -4.47 -1.86
C PHE A 146 13.54 -3.22 -2.54
N HIS A 147 14.62 -3.37 -3.30
CA HIS A 147 15.16 -2.32 -4.16
C HIS A 147 14.43 -2.34 -5.51
N ILE A 148 13.78 -1.25 -5.90
CA ILE A 148 13.15 -1.13 -7.21
C ILE A 148 14.19 -0.66 -8.23
N SER A 149 14.36 -1.42 -9.30
CA SER A 149 15.24 -1.02 -10.40
C SER A 149 14.64 0.10 -11.27
N ARG A 150 15.52 0.82 -11.97
CA ARG A 150 15.12 1.81 -12.99
C ARG A 150 14.27 1.18 -14.10
N SER A 151 14.64 0.00 -14.59
CA SER A 151 13.87 -0.69 -15.63
C SER A 151 12.45 -1.03 -15.17
N LEU A 152 12.30 -1.49 -13.93
CA LEU A 152 10.97 -1.75 -13.37
C LEU A 152 10.12 -0.47 -13.28
N LEU A 153 10.70 0.66 -12.84
CA LEU A 153 9.96 1.94 -12.81
C LEU A 153 9.50 2.38 -14.20
N LYS A 154 10.36 2.23 -15.22
CA LYS A 154 9.97 2.54 -16.61
C LYS A 154 8.84 1.64 -17.08
N ASN A 155 8.90 0.35 -16.77
CA ASN A 155 7.83 -0.59 -17.10
C ASN A 155 6.52 -0.22 -16.39
N ILE A 156 6.56 0.18 -15.12
CA ILE A 156 5.37 0.67 -14.41
C ILE A 156 4.85 1.96 -15.05
N LYS A 157 5.76 2.88 -15.41
CA LYS A 157 5.43 4.14 -16.08
C LYS A 157 4.87 3.94 -17.50
N SER A 158 5.06 2.79 -18.15
CA SER A 158 4.53 2.54 -19.51
C SER A 158 3.10 2.00 -19.55
N PHE A 159 2.54 1.54 -18.42
CA PHE A 159 1.13 1.10 -18.37
C PHE A 159 0.18 2.24 -18.73
N GLN A 160 -0.86 1.97 -19.52
CA GLN A 160 -1.76 3.02 -19.98
C GLN A 160 -2.59 3.63 -18.84
N ASN A 161 -3.06 2.79 -17.93
CA ASN A 161 -3.87 3.17 -16.79
C ASN A 161 -3.56 2.32 -15.54
N LEU A 162 -4.13 2.71 -14.40
CA LEU A 162 -3.91 2.06 -13.12
C LEU A 162 -4.50 0.64 -13.10
N GLU A 163 -5.67 0.44 -13.69
CA GLU A 163 -6.38 -0.83 -13.72
C GLU A 163 -5.56 -1.92 -14.43
N ASP A 164 -4.99 -1.62 -15.60
CA ASP A 164 -4.12 -2.56 -16.35
C ASP A 164 -2.90 -2.94 -15.53
N PHE A 165 -2.27 -1.97 -14.85
CA PHE A 165 -1.15 -2.22 -13.96
C PHE A 165 -1.57 -3.15 -12.81
N LEU A 166 -2.64 -2.82 -12.10
CA LEU A 166 -3.14 -3.59 -10.95
C LEU A 166 -3.54 -5.01 -11.35
N GLN A 167 -4.19 -5.19 -12.51
CA GLN A 167 -4.54 -6.50 -13.04
C GLN A 167 -3.28 -7.31 -13.36
N THR A 168 -2.27 -6.68 -13.98
CA THR A 168 -1.03 -7.35 -14.38
C THR A 168 -0.19 -7.81 -13.19
N VAL A 169 -0.17 -7.05 -12.09
CA VAL A 169 0.54 -7.45 -10.84
C VAL A 169 -0.30 -8.36 -9.93
N GLY A 170 -1.46 -8.83 -10.39
CA GLY A 170 -2.30 -9.75 -9.63
C GLY A 170 -3.03 -9.11 -8.44
N TYR A 171 -3.24 -7.78 -8.42
CA TYR A 171 -3.93 -7.12 -7.31
C TYR A 171 -5.43 -7.45 -7.29
N GLN A 172 -5.82 -8.38 -6.42
CA GLN A 172 -7.21 -8.81 -6.28
C GLN A 172 -7.96 -7.97 -5.24
N LYS A 173 -9.05 -7.33 -5.67
CA LYS A 173 -10.06 -6.81 -4.74
C LYS A 173 -10.90 -7.98 -4.23
N PRO A 174 -11.37 -7.99 -2.97
CA PRO A 174 -12.27 -9.02 -2.51
C PRO A 174 -13.50 -9.04 -3.42
N HIS A 175 -13.73 -10.18 -4.07
CA HIS A 175 -14.95 -10.44 -4.80
C HIS A 175 -16.03 -10.67 -3.75
N PHE A 176 -16.82 -9.64 -3.43
CA PHE A 176 -18.04 -9.85 -2.66
C PHE A 176 -19.00 -10.67 -3.54
N GLN A 177 -18.98 -11.99 -3.41
CA GLN A 177 -20.13 -12.79 -3.83
C GLN A 177 -21.26 -12.43 -2.85
N MET A 178 -22.18 -11.58 -3.30
CA MET A 178 -23.50 -11.52 -2.66
C MET A 178 -24.13 -12.90 -2.82
N ALA A 179 -24.07 -13.72 -1.77
CA ALA A 179 -24.96 -14.86 -1.66
C ALA A 179 -26.39 -14.29 -1.64
N MET A 180 -27.11 -14.40 -2.76
CA MET A 180 -28.54 -14.22 -2.80
C MET A 180 -29.15 -15.26 -1.86
N VAL A 181 -29.47 -14.87 -0.62
CA VAL A 181 -30.34 -15.65 0.25
C VAL A 181 -31.68 -15.72 -0.48
N ARG A 182 -31.99 -16.87 -1.06
CA ARG A 182 -33.34 -17.15 -1.56
C ARG A 182 -34.24 -17.15 -0.33
N ILE A 183 -34.96 -16.06 -0.12
CA ILE A 183 -36.15 -16.07 0.73
C ILE A 183 -37.14 -16.95 -0.02
N SER A 184 -37.20 -18.23 0.35
CA SER A 184 -38.27 -19.12 -0.07
C SER A 184 -39.60 -18.53 0.41
N GLU A 185 -40.52 -18.38 -0.53
CA GLU A 185 -41.88 -17.87 -0.36
C GLU A 185 -42.54 -18.47 0.89
N VAL A 186 -42.83 -17.62 1.88
CA VAL A 186 -43.84 -17.92 2.90
C VAL A 186 -45.18 -17.62 2.25
N SER A 187 -45.84 -18.64 1.71
CA SER A 187 -47.26 -18.54 1.37
C SER A 187 -48.08 -18.84 2.61
N GLU A 188 -49.03 -17.94 2.85
CA GLU A 188 -50.01 -17.97 3.94
C GLU A 188 -50.79 -19.28 3.96
N TYR A 189 -50.82 -19.93 5.12
CA TYR A 189 -51.92 -20.82 5.47
C TYR A 189 -52.48 -20.36 6.81
N THR A 190 -53.61 -19.66 6.73
CA THR A 190 -54.49 -19.38 7.85
C THR A 190 -55.11 -20.69 8.30
N ASP A 191 -54.84 -21.13 9.53
CA ASP A 191 -55.81 -21.93 10.27
C ASP A 191 -55.55 -21.83 11.79
N THR A 192 -56.41 -21.09 12.47
CA THR A 192 -56.65 -21.24 13.91
C THR A 192 -57.56 -22.44 14.13
N PRO A 193 -57.31 -23.28 15.17
CA PRO A 193 -58.05 -23.01 16.40
C PRO A 193 -57.32 -23.36 17.71
N SER A 194 -57.58 -22.49 18.71
CA SER A 194 -57.89 -22.82 20.11
C SER A 194 -57.02 -23.85 20.84
N ARG A 195 -56.28 -23.38 21.86
CA ARG A 195 -56.56 -23.73 23.27
C ARG A 195 -55.68 -22.93 24.24
N LYS A 196 -56.38 -22.38 25.23
CA LYS A 196 -55.94 -21.75 26.49
C LYS A 196 -54.53 -22.13 26.98
N CYS A 197 -53.73 -21.13 27.31
CA CYS A 197 -52.81 -21.21 28.45
C CYS A 197 -52.96 -19.95 29.30
N ASP A 198 -53.25 -20.21 30.57
CA ASP A 198 -53.54 -19.29 31.66
C ASP A 198 -52.29 -18.54 32.11
N CYS A 199 -52.51 -17.33 32.64
CA CYS A 199 -51.51 -16.42 33.17
C CYS A 199 -50.83 -16.93 34.46
N SER A 200 -49.56 -16.55 34.69
CA SER A 200 -49.10 -15.97 35.96
C SER A 200 -47.59 -15.70 35.94
N CYS A 201 -47.19 -14.42 36.07
CA CYS A 201 -45.90 -14.03 36.61
C CYS A 201 -46.16 -13.11 37.82
N THR A 202 -45.90 -13.61 39.02
CA THR A 202 -45.82 -12.84 40.25
C THR A 202 -44.44 -12.18 40.31
N ILE A 203 -44.41 -10.86 40.48
CA ILE A 203 -43.22 -10.08 40.83
C ILE A 203 -43.21 -9.93 42.36
N LEU A 204 -42.08 -10.22 42.99
CA LEU A 204 -41.66 -9.67 44.28
C LEU A 204 -40.37 -8.88 44.04
#